data_AF-A0A840I2R9-F1
#
_entry.id   AF-A0A840I2R9-F1
#
_cell.length_a   1.000
_cell.length_b   1.000
_cell.length_c   1.000
_cell.angle_alpha   90.00
_cell.angle_beta   90.00
_cell.angle_gamma   90.00
#
_symmetry.space_group_name_H-M   'P 1'
#
loop_
_entity.id
_entity.type
_entity.pdbx_description
1 polymer ?
#
loop_
_entity_poly.entity_id
_entity_poly.type
_entity_poly.pdbx_seq_one_letter_code
_entity_poly.pdbx_strand_id
1 'polypeptide(L)' 'MSDVSSHSRMRIALAQFCIARGIDFETLYAALGIDMTAADSEALSHMAGVMDGMTAAVEGIRQNGIDEWTKGR' A
#
# COMPACT_ATOMS: atom_id res chain seq x y z
N MET A 1 -19.14 17.60 9.10
CA MET A 1 -18.12 17.58 8.02
C MET A 1 -17.95 16.12 7.61
N SER A 2 -18.50 15.70 6.47
CA SER A 2 -18.12 14.40 5.90
C SER A 2 -16.76 14.60 5.21
N ASP A 3 -15.68 14.49 6.00
CA ASP A 3 -14.33 14.40 5.46
C ASP A 3 -14.24 13.09 4.68
N VAL A 4 -14.65 13.11 3.40
CA VAL A 4 -14.38 12.02 2.48
C VAL A 4 -12.86 11.98 2.37
N SER A 5 -12.26 10.99 3.03
CA SER A 5 -10.82 10.77 3.01
C SER A 5 -10.34 10.83 1.56
N SER A 6 -9.31 11.63 1.27
CA SER A 6 -8.84 11.75 -0.12
C SER A 6 -8.46 10.36 -0.65
N HIS A 7 -8.64 10.11 -1.97
CA HIS A 7 -8.31 8.82 -2.58
C HIS A 7 -6.89 8.35 -2.23
N SER A 8 -5.94 9.29 -2.09
CA SER A 8 -4.57 8.98 -1.64
C SER A 8 -4.50 8.46 -0.20
N ARG A 9 -5.26 9.05 0.74
CA ARG A 9 -5.32 8.54 2.13
C ARG A 9 -5.98 7.16 2.19
N MET A 10 -7.03 6.92 1.40
CA MET A 10 -7.65 5.59 1.32
C MET A 10 -6.68 4.53 0.78
N ARG A 11 -5.92 4.84 -0.29
CA ARG A 11 -4.90 3.92 -0.82
C ARG A 11 -3.81 3.59 0.19
N ILE A 12 -3.33 4.59 0.94
CA ILE A 12 -2.34 4.37 2.01
C ILE A 12 -2.90 3.46 3.10
N ALA A 13 -4.11 3.75 3.60
CA ALA A 13 -4.74 2.93 4.65
C ALA A 13 -4.98 1.48 4.20
N LEU A 14 -5.43 1.30 2.95
CA LEU A 14 -5.62 -0.03 2.36
C LEU A 14 -4.29 -0.79 2.28
N ALA A 15 -3.25 -0.16 1.76
CA ALA A 15 -1.95 -0.80 1.65
C ALA A 15 -1.37 -1.13 3.05
N GLN A 16 -1.60 -0.30 4.08
CA GLN A 16 -1.15 -0.58 5.44
C GLN A 16 -1.83 -1.82 6.00
N PHE A 17 -3.13 -1.97 5.74
CA PHE A 17 -3.88 -3.16 6.09
C PHE A 17 -3.33 -4.41 5.37
N CYS A 18 -3.09 -4.33 4.06
CA CYS A 18 -2.54 -5.42 3.28
C CYS A 18 -1.20 -5.92 3.84
N ILE A 19 -0.27 -5.00 4.11
CA ILE A 19 1.04 -5.32 4.70
C ILE A 19 0.89 -5.96 6.08
N ALA A 20 0.08 -5.37 6.95
CA ALA A 20 -0.12 -5.87 8.32
C ALA A 20 -0.72 -7.29 8.35
N ARG A 21 -1.42 -7.69 7.28
CA ARG A 21 -2.05 -9.00 7.15
C ARG A 21 -1.31 -9.97 6.23
N GLY A 22 -0.21 -9.54 5.60
CA GLY A 22 0.51 -10.34 4.61
C GLY A 22 -0.35 -10.69 3.39
N ILE A 23 -1.24 -9.78 2.98
CA ILE A 23 -2.14 -9.95 1.83
C ILE A 23 -1.55 -9.15 0.66
N ASP A 24 -1.35 -9.80 -0.49
CA ASP A 24 -1.04 -9.10 -1.73
C ASP A 24 -2.31 -8.58 -2.43
N PHE A 25 -2.16 -7.58 -3.30
CA PHE A 25 -3.32 -6.98 -3.98
C PHE A 25 -3.99 -7.92 -4.98
N GLU A 26 -3.23 -8.82 -5.63
CA GLU A 26 -3.81 -9.78 -6.56
C GLU A 26 -4.81 -10.69 -5.85
N THR A 27 -4.43 -11.22 -4.69
CA THR A 27 -5.25 -12.01 -3.78
C THR A 27 -6.44 -11.20 -3.29
N LEU A 28 -6.24 -9.93 -2.90
CA LEU A 28 -7.34 -9.06 -2.47
C LEU A 28 -8.35 -8.82 -3.59
N TYR A 29 -7.88 -8.46 -4.78
CA TYR A 29 -8.75 -8.19 -5.93
C TYR A 29 -9.49 -9.44 -6.39
N ALA A 30 -8.81 -10.59 -6.44
CA ALA A 30 -9.43 -11.87 -6.73
C ALA A 30 -10.53 -12.20 -5.70
N ALA A 31 -10.28 -11.98 -4.40
CA ALA A 31 -11.27 -12.20 -3.35
C ALA A 31 -12.49 -11.26 -3.44
N LEU A 32 -12.29 -10.05 -3.96
CA LEU A 32 -13.36 -9.08 -4.23
C LEU A 32 -14.08 -9.33 -5.57
N GLY A 33 -13.64 -10.33 -6.35
CA GLY A 33 -14.18 -10.61 -7.68
C GLY A 33 -13.87 -9.53 -8.71
N ILE A 34 -12.80 -8.75 -8.49
CA ILE A 34 -12.38 -7.66 -9.37
C ILE A 34 -11.37 -8.23 -10.38
N ASP A 35 -11.70 -8.09 -11.65
CA ASP A 35 -10.78 -8.38 -12.74
C ASP A 35 -9.77 -7.25 -12.91
N MET A 36 -8.52 -7.50 -12.51
CA MET A 36 -7.44 -6.51 -12.65
C MET A 36 -7.08 -6.21 -14.12
N THR A 37 -7.43 -7.08 -15.08
CA THR A 37 -7.18 -6.81 -16.50
C THR A 37 -8.11 -5.73 -17.06
N ALA A 38 -9.26 -5.54 -16.42
CA ALA A 38 -10.23 -4.50 -16.74
C ALA A 38 -10.04 -3.22 -15.90
N ALA A 39 -9.12 -3.23 -14.93
CA ALA A 39 -8.85 -2.08 -14.08
C ALA A 39 -7.97 -1.04 -14.78
N ASP A 40 -8.15 0.22 -14.40
CA ASP A 40 -7.35 1.32 -14.92
C ASP A 40 -5.86 1.14 -14.59
N SER A 41 -5.02 1.11 -15.62
CA SER A 41 -3.59 0.82 -15.49
C SER A 41 -2.84 1.88 -14.67
N GLU A 42 -3.28 3.14 -14.73
CA GLU A 42 -2.69 4.22 -13.95
C GLU A 42 -3.00 4.03 -12.46
N ALA A 43 -4.25 3.72 -12.11
CA ALA A 43 -4.65 3.40 -10.74
C ALA A 43 -3.88 2.18 -10.18
N LEU A 44 -3.75 1.10 -10.96
CA LEU A 44 -2.96 -0.07 -10.58
C LEU A 44 -1.50 0.28 -10.33
N SER A 45 -0.88 1.04 -11.23
CA SER A 45 0.51 1.51 -11.11
C SER A 45 0.71 2.36 -9.84
N HIS A 46 -0.21 3.28 -9.54
CA HIS A 46 -0.16 4.06 -8.31
C HIS A 46 -0.25 3.20 -7.05
N MET A 47 -1.10 2.17 -7.03
CA MET A 47 -1.21 1.27 -5.89
C MET A 47 0.04 0.40 -5.71
N ALA A 48 0.61 -0.09 -6.81
CA ALA A 48 1.88 -0.81 -6.80
C ALA A 48 3.01 0.06 -6.20
N GLY A 49 3.14 1.31 -6.66
CA GLY A 49 4.15 2.23 -6.12
C GLY A 49 3.96 2.55 -4.63
N VAL A 50 2.72 2.67 -4.15
CA VAL A 50 2.43 2.84 -2.71
C VAL A 50 2.86 1.61 -1.92
N MET A 51 2.56 0.41 -2.42
CA MET A 51 2.98 -0.83 -1.77
C MET A 51 4.48 -0.97 -1.69
N ASP A 52 5.19 -0.81 -2.82
CA ASP A 52 6.64 -0.96 -2.87
C ASP A 52 7.31 0.01 -1.89
N GLY A 53 6.85 1.27 -1.87
CA GLY A 53 7.33 2.28 -0.94
C GLY A 53 7.09 1.93 0.53
N MET A 54 5.95 1.31 0.85
CA MET A 54 5.65 0.90 2.23
C MET A 54 6.33 -0.39 2.64
N THR A 55 6.45 -1.37 1.77
CA THR A 55 7.23 -2.59 2.02
C THR A 55 8.67 -2.23 2.31
N ALA A 56 9.29 -1.39 1.47
CA ALA A 56 10.65 -0.90 1.69
C ALA A 56 10.79 -0.12 3.02
N ALA A 57 9.79 0.69 3.39
CA ALA A 57 9.79 1.40 4.66
C ALA A 57 9.67 0.42 5.85
N VAL A 58 8.74 -0.53 5.79
CA VAL A 58 8.51 -1.51 6.86
C VAL A 58 9.72 -2.41 7.04
N GLU A 59 10.34 -2.89 5.96
CA GLU A 59 11.56 -3.68 6.01
C GLU A 59 12.73 -2.87 6.57
N GLY A 60 12.92 -1.63 6.09
CA GLY A 60 13.96 -0.74 6.59
C GLY A 60 13.83 -0.43 8.07
N ILE A 61 12.61 -0.15 8.55
CA ILE A 61 12.31 0.07 9.97
C ILE A 61 12.53 -1.21 10.78
N ARG A 62 12.12 -2.37 10.27
CA ARG A 62 12.30 -3.66 10.96
C ARG A 62 13.78 -4.04 11.10
N GLN A 63 14.61 -3.73 10.11
CA GLN A 63 16.03 -4.07 10.11
C GLN A 63 16.87 -3.11 10.97
N ASN A 64 16.56 -1.81 10.94
CA ASN A 64 17.43 -0.78 11.53
C ASN A 64 16.83 -0.10 12.76
N GLY A 65 15.54 -0.34 13.07
CA GLY A 65 14.78 0.49 13.99
C GLY A 65 14.35 1.82 13.33
N ILE A 66 13.29 2.42 13.86
CA ILE A 66 12.70 3.65 13.30
C ILE A 66 13.68 4.84 13.37
N ASP A 67 14.46 4.93 14.44
CA ASP A 67 15.37 6.04 14.69
C ASP A 67 16.55 6.08 13.72
N GLU A 68 17.11 4.92 13.35
CA GLU A 68 18.19 4.86 12.36
C GLU A 68 17.69 4.97 10.93
N TRP A 69 16.53 4.37 10.63
CA TRP A 69 15.93 4.45 9.30
C TRP A 69 15.62 5.90 8.87
N THR A 70 15.19 6.74 9.83
CA THR A 70 14.87 8.16 9.55
C THR A 70 16.09 9.05 9.32
N LYS A 71 17.31 8.62 9.69
CA LYS A 71 18.54 9.39 9.49
C LYS A 71 19.13 9.28 8.07
N GLY A 72 18.69 8.28 7.30
CA GLY A 72 19.17 8.01 5.93
C GLY A 72 18.39 8.70 4.81
N ARG A 73 17.44 9.59 5.14
CA ARG A 73 16.67 10.44 4.22
C ARG A 73 16.95 11.91 4.51
#